data_AF-U1PMG5-F1
#
_entry.id   AF-U1PMG5-F1
#
_cell.length_a   1.000
_cell.length_b   1.000
_cell.length_c   1.000
_cell.angle_alpha   90.00
_cell.angle_beta   90.00
_cell.angle_gamma   90.00
#
_symmetry.space_group_name_H-M   'P 1'
#
loop_
_entity.id
_entity.type
_entity.pdbx_description
1 polymer ?
#
loop_
_entity_poly.entity_id
_entity_poly.type
_entity_poly.pdbx_seq_one_letter_code
_entity_poly.pdbx_strand_id
1 'polypeptide(L)'
;MMGYEEKVERIELIGAVSDAGRLARGLDQLLESLAHADQLDSLDVEGILALRSISQRCAERIGNAVRILEAQNEILYAEERTNTKPCENRETKSEPETVL
;
A
#
# COMPACT_ATOMS: atom_id res chain seq x y z
N MET A 1 -9.97 -12.44 11.52
CA MET A 1 -8.94 -12.86 10.55
C MET A 1 -9.54 -12.70 9.15
N MET A 2 -8.82 -12.02 8.26
CA MET A 2 -9.25 -11.70 6.89
C MET A 2 -9.59 -12.97 6.09
N GLY A 3 -10.68 -12.94 5.32
CA GLY A 3 -11.09 -14.06 4.46
C GLY A 3 -10.12 -14.32 3.30
N TYR A 4 -10.20 -15.49 2.65
CA TYR A 4 -9.31 -15.82 1.51
C TYR A 4 -9.50 -14.85 0.33
N GLU A 5 -10.75 -14.59 -0.06
CA GLU A 5 -11.08 -13.66 -1.16
C GLU A 5 -10.59 -12.24 -0.84
N GLU A 6 -10.85 -11.76 0.38
CA GLU A 6 -10.40 -10.45 0.85
C GLU A 6 -8.86 -10.32 0.84
N LYS A 7 -8.13 -11.41 1.16
CA LYS A 7 -6.66 -11.46 1.03
C LYS A 7 -6.21 -11.36 -0.43
N VAL A 8 -6.91 -11.99 -1.36
CA VAL A 8 -6.61 -11.92 -2.80
C VAL A 8 -6.87 -10.52 -3.34
N GLU A 9 -8.05 -9.95 -3.09
CA GLU A 9 -8.40 -8.57 -3.49
C GLU A 9 -7.39 -7.56 -2.97
N ARG A 10 -6.91 -7.76 -1.74
CA ARG A 10 -5.89 -6.90 -1.14
C ARG A 10 -4.54 -6.99 -1.84
N ILE A 11 -4.10 -8.17 -2.25
CA ILE A 11 -2.88 -8.35 -3.04
C ILE A 11 -3.00 -7.62 -4.37
N GLU A 12 -4.15 -7.75 -5.04
CA GLU A 12 -4.43 -7.05 -6.30
C GLU A 12 -4.41 -5.52 -6.12
N LEU A 13 -5.01 -5.02 -5.04
CA LEU A 13 -5.00 -3.59 -4.73
C LEU A 13 -3.58 -3.04 -4.51
N ILE A 14 -2.72 -3.78 -3.79
CA ILE A 14 -1.31 -3.40 -3.59
C ILE A 14 -0.57 -3.36 -4.92
N GLY A 15 -0.81 -4.34 -5.79
CA GLY A 15 -0.27 -4.37 -7.16
C GLY A 15 -0.69 -3.16 -7.96
N ALA A 16 -2.00 -2.85 -7.98
CA ALA A 16 -2.55 -1.72 -8.72
C ALA A 16 -2.00 -0.37 -8.25
N VAL A 17 -1.85 -0.17 -6.94
CA VAL A 17 -1.25 1.06 -6.39
C VAL A 17 0.23 1.18 -6.74
N SER A 18 0.96 0.06 -6.74
CA SER A 18 2.37 0.02 -7.14
C SER A 18 2.55 0.37 -8.62
N ASP A 19 1.69 -0.18 -9.48
CA ASP A 19 1.67 0.12 -10.92
C ASP A 19 1.30 1.58 -11.19
N ALA A 20 0.29 2.11 -10.49
CA ALA A 20 -0.07 3.52 -10.56
C ALA A 20 1.10 4.43 -10.15
N GLY A 21 1.84 4.07 -9.11
CA GLY A 21 3.04 4.80 -8.69
C GLY A 21 4.16 4.77 -9.74
N ARG A 22 4.35 3.64 -10.42
CA ARG A 22 5.31 3.54 -11.53
C ARG A 22 4.88 4.37 -12.73
N LEU A 23 3.60 4.37 -13.08
CA LEU A 23 3.02 5.20 -14.14
C LEU A 23 3.16 6.69 -13.83
N ALA A 24 2.88 7.12 -12.59
CA ALA A 24 3.02 8.52 -12.19
C ALA A 24 4.46 9.02 -12.37
N ARG A 25 5.46 8.20 -11.99
CA ARG A 25 6.88 8.52 -12.23
C ARG A 25 7.23 8.58 -13.72
N GLY A 26 6.74 7.65 -14.52
CA GLY A 26 6.97 7.65 -15.97
C GLY A 26 6.34 8.86 -16.65
N LEU A 27 5.15 9.28 -16.21
CA LEU A 27 4.48 10.48 -16.72
C LEU A 27 5.24 11.75 -16.33
N ASP A 28 5.75 11.85 -15.11
CA ASP A 28 6.58 12.98 -14.68
C ASP A 28 7.84 13.12 -15.55
N GLN A 29 8.53 12.00 -15.83
CA GLN A 29 9.67 11.95 -16.74
C GLN A 29 9.32 12.35 -18.17
N LEU A 30 8.17 11.90 -18.68
CA LEU A 30 7.69 12.28 -20.01
C LEU A 30 7.42 13.79 -20.10
N LEU A 31 6.76 14.35 -19.09
CA LEU A 31 6.46 15.79 -19.02
C LEU A 31 7.70 16.65 -18.86
N GLU A 32 8.71 16.15 -18.15
CA GLU A 32 10.02 16.78 -18.08
C GLU A 32 10.71 16.74 -19.43
N SER A 33 10.72 15.60 -20.13
CA SER A 33 11.30 15.48 -21.47
C SER A 33 10.61 16.39 -22.49
N LEU A 34 9.28 16.50 -22.44
CA LEU A 34 8.52 17.37 -23.35
C LEU A 34 8.86 18.84 -23.14
N ALA A 35 9.02 19.28 -21.88
CA ALA A 35 9.41 20.66 -21.58
C ALA A 35 10.78 21.06 -22.18
N HIS A 36 11.63 20.09 -22.53
CA HIS A 36 12.94 20.31 -23.15
C HIS A 36 12.92 20.16 -24.68
N ALA A 37 11.77 19.85 -25.30
CA ALA A 37 11.67 19.75 -26.75
C ALA A 37 11.63 21.15 -27.37
N ASP A 38 12.57 21.45 -28.28
CA ASP A 38 12.80 22.77 -28.91
C ASP A 38 11.60 23.34 -29.73
N GLN A 39 10.46 22.63 -29.83
CA GLN A 39 9.39 22.91 -30.81
C GLN A 39 7.96 22.86 -30.26
N LEU A 40 7.74 23.16 -28.98
CA LEU A 40 6.38 23.27 -28.46
C LEU A 40 5.77 24.64 -28.79
N ASP A 41 4.60 24.64 -29.42
CA ASP A 41 3.82 25.86 -29.59
C ASP A 41 3.28 26.33 -28.23
N SER A 42 2.94 27.62 -28.11
CA SER A 42 2.50 28.21 -26.83
C SER A 42 1.27 27.53 -26.23
N LEU A 43 0.37 26.99 -27.08
CA LEU A 43 -0.81 26.24 -26.64
C LEU A 43 -0.43 24.85 -26.08
N ASP A 44 0.63 24.22 -26.61
CA ASP A 44 1.13 22.94 -26.11
C ASP A 44 1.80 23.10 -24.74
N VAL A 45 2.47 24.24 -24.50
CA VAL A 45 3.07 24.57 -23.20
C VAL A 45 2.00 24.67 -22.11
N GLU A 46 0.88 25.35 -22.35
CA GLU A 46 -0.19 25.48 -21.35
C GLU A 46 -0.89 24.14 -21.08
N GLY A 47 -1.09 23.32 -22.12
CA GLY A 47 -1.58 21.95 -21.98
C GLY A 47 -0.64 21.06 -21.14
N ILE A 48 0.67 21.14 -21.37
CA ILE A 48 1.68 20.40 -20.61
C ILE A 48 1.72 20.84 -19.15
N LEU A 49 1.60 22.15 -18.87
CA LEU A 49 1.55 22.67 -17.49
C LEU A 49 0.29 22.18 -16.76
N ALA A 50 -0.87 22.20 -17.42
CA ALA A 50 -2.11 21.65 -16.87
C ALA A 50 -1.98 20.14 -16.57
N LEU A 51 -1.38 19.38 -17.51
CA LEU A 51 -1.14 17.95 -17.33
C LEU A 51 -0.15 17.66 -16.21
N ARG A 52 0.91 18.46 -16.05
CA ARG A 52 1.86 18.39 -14.93
C ARG A 52 1.16 18.62 -13.59
N SER A 53 0.32 19.64 -13.50
CA SER A 53 -0.46 19.91 -12.28
C SER A 53 -1.42 18.76 -11.92
N ILE A 54 -2.07 18.15 -12.92
CA ILE A 54 -2.91 16.97 -12.71
C ILE A 54 -2.06 15.77 -12.26
N SER A 55 -0.94 15.51 -12.95
CA SER A 55 -0.02 14.42 -12.65
C SER A 55 0.51 14.50 -11.21
N GLN A 56 0.94 15.68 -10.77
CA GLN A 56 1.43 15.90 -9.40
C GLN A 56 0.37 15.58 -8.35
N ARG A 57 -0.88 16.05 -8.55
CA ARG A 57 -1.99 15.71 -7.63
C ARG A 57 -2.31 14.22 -7.63
N CYS A 58 -2.20 13.55 -8.77
CA CYS A 58 -2.36 12.10 -8.86
C CYS A 58 -1.24 11.37 -8.11
N ALA A 59 0.02 11.78 -8.30
CA ALA A 59 1.17 11.22 -7.60
C ALA A 59 1.04 11.37 -6.08
N GLU A 60 0.59 12.53 -5.60
CA GLU A 60 0.32 12.75 -4.18
C GLU A 60 -0.75 11.80 -3.63
N ARG A 61 -1.87 11.64 -4.36
CA ARG A 61 -2.96 10.72 -3.97
C ARG A 61 -2.52 9.26 -3.98
N ILE A 62 -1.71 8.84 -4.95
CA ILE A 62 -1.13 7.50 -4.98
C ILE A 62 -0.20 7.31 -3.79
N GLY A 63 0.63 8.31 -3.46
CA GLY A 63 1.48 8.28 -2.27
C GLY A 63 0.68 8.18 -0.97
N ASN A 64 -0.46 8.87 -0.88
CA ASN A 64 -1.39 8.73 0.25
C ASN A 64 -1.97 7.31 0.31
N ALA A 65 -2.38 6.74 -0.82
CA ALA A 65 -2.90 5.37 -0.87
C ALA A 65 -1.85 4.34 -0.40
N VAL A 66 -0.58 4.49 -0.83
CA VAL A 66 0.53 3.66 -0.36
C VAL A 66 0.66 3.72 1.16
N ARG A 67 0.72 4.93 1.74
CA ARG A 67 0.84 5.11 3.20
C ARG A 67 -0.33 4.50 3.97
N ILE A 68 -1.55 4.61 3.44
CA ILE A 68 -2.74 4.01 4.04
C ILE A 68 -2.63 2.48 4.01
N LEU A 69 -2.23 1.90 2.89
CA LEU A 69 -2.04 0.46 2.76
C LEU A 69 -0.93 -0.08 3.67
N GLU A 70 0.16 0.67 3.83
CA GLU A 70 1.24 0.36 4.77
C GLU A 70 0.74 0.38 6.22
N ALA A 71 0.00 1.42 6.63
CA ALA A 71 -0.58 1.47 7.96
C ALA A 71 -1.57 0.32 8.22
N GLN A 72 -2.39 -0.04 7.23
CA GLN A 72 -3.29 -1.19 7.31
C GLN A 72 -2.51 -2.52 7.38
N ASN A 73 -1.39 -2.64 6.68
CA ASN A 73 -0.49 -3.80 6.75
C ASN A 73 0.00 -4.02 8.18
N GLU A 74 0.50 -2.99 8.84
CA GLU A 74 1.03 -3.08 10.21
C GLU A 74 -0.04 -3.55 11.21
N ILE A 75 -1.27 -3.01 11.11
CA ILE A 75 -2.39 -3.42 11.95
C ILE A 75 -2.73 -4.90 11.71
N LEU A 76 -2.85 -5.31 10.44
CA LEU A 76 -3.17 -6.69 10.08
C LEU A 76 -2.10 -7.67 10.57
N TYR A 77 -0.82 -7.36 10.40
CA TYR A 77 0.28 -8.18 10.90
C TYR A 77 0.28 -8.30 12.43
N ALA A 78 -0.05 -7.23 13.15
CA ALA A 78 -0.18 -7.26 14.59
C ALA A 78 -1.35 -8.15 15.04
N GLU A 79 -2.52 -8.03 14.39
CA GLU A 79 -3.69 -8.85 14.65
C GLU A 79 -3.44 -10.35 14.38
N GLU A 80 -2.76 -10.70 13.29
CA GLU A 80 -2.40 -12.09 12.98
C GLU A 80 -1.42 -12.67 14.00
N ARG A 81 -0.45 -11.88 14.52
CA ARG A 81 0.45 -12.30 15.60
C ARG A 81 -0.26 -12.53 16.93
N THR A 82 -1.30 -11.76 17.24
CA THR A 82 -2.08 -11.96 18.48
C THR A 82 -2.98 -13.19 18.42
N ASN A 83 -3.51 -13.53 17.24
CA ASN A 83 -4.35 -14.71 17.03
C ASN A 83 -3.57 -16.02 16.97
N THR A 84 -2.26 -15.97 16.71
CA THR A 84 -1.39 -17.16 16.58
C THR A 84 -0.66 -17.53 17.87
N LYS A 85 -0.76 -16.73 18.93
CA LYS A 85 -0.26 -17.12 20.27
C LYS A 85 -1.17 -18.19 20.86
N PRO A 86 -0.66 -19.40 21.19
CA PRO A 86 -1.41 -20.31 22.05
C PRO A 86 -1.58 -19.61 23.40
N CYS A 87 -2.80 -19.59 23.93
CA CYS A 87 -3.02 -19.28 25.33
C CYS A 87 -2.44 -20.43 26.17
N GLU A 88 -1.13 -20.47 26.36
CA GLU A 88 -0.55 -21.22 27.46
C GLU A 88 -0.95 -20.49 28.75
N ASN A 89 -1.84 -21.11 29.52
CA ASN A 89 -1.79 -21.25 30.98
C ASN A 89 -3.20 -21.34 31.61
N ARG A 90 -3.66 -22.58 31.86
CA ARG A 90 -4.12 -22.95 33.21
C ARG A 90 -3.50 -24.29 33.56
N GLU A 91 -2.39 -24.22 34.28
CA GLU A 91 -1.94 -25.29 35.15
C GLU A 91 -3.02 -25.51 36.23
N THR A 92 -3.55 -26.72 36.32
CA THR A 92 -3.82 -27.32 37.63
C THR A 92 -3.02 -28.61 37.69
N LYS A 93 -1.78 -28.48 38.16
CA LYS A 93 -1.04 -29.57 38.79
C LYS A 93 -1.92 -30.10 39.93
N SER A 94 -2.42 -31.33 39.81
CA SER A 94 -2.72 -32.17 40.96
C SER A 94 -1.59 -33.20 41.05
N GLU A 95 -0.55 -32.90 41.84
CA GLU A 95 0.41 -33.92 42.33
C GLU A 95 -0.17 -34.62 43.59
N PRO A 96 0.47 -35.65 44.20
CA PRO A 96 0.08 -37.05 44.04
C PRO A 96 -0.34 -37.71 45.38
N GLU A 97 -0.81 -38.96 45.27
CA GLU A 97 -0.82 -40.05 46.27
C GLU A 97 -1.11 -39.78 47.76
N THR A 98 -2.16 -40.44 48.27
CA THR A 98 -2.12 -41.03 49.62
C THR A 98 -2.37 -42.53 49.53
N VAL A 99 -1.33 -43.28 49.92
CA VAL A 99 -1.34 -44.70 50.28
C VAL A 99 -2.19 -44.90 51.54
N LEU A 100 -3.13 -45.86 51.50
CA LEU A 100 -3.39 -46.90 52.52
C LEU A 100 -4.35 -47.95 51.94
#